data_AF-A0A833ASL1-F1
#
_entry.id   AF-A0A833ASL1-F1
#
_cell.length_a   1.000
_cell.length_b   1.000
_cell.length_c   1.000
_cell.angle_alpha   90.00
_cell.angle_beta   90.00
_cell.angle_gamma   90.00
#
_symmetry.space_group_name_H-M   'P 1'
#
loop_
_entity.id
_entity.type
_entity.pdbx_description
1 polymer ?
#
loop_
_entity_poly.entity_id
_entity_poly.type
_entity_poly.pdbx_seq_one_letter_code
_entity_poly.pdbx_strand_id
1 'polypeptide(L)'
;MHYINIKNVICVVTQTLLFFFPSSVHSQFQQAGLPYIQNFTPQEYGAHSQNWAIAQDQRGLIYVGNTNGLLEYDGVTWRLIKPSGKARIVLSLAIDNNNRIYVGSYNEFGYLAPDSIGQMHYISLMDRLPQTYHQCKHVWYAHVVDQSVYFMTPKYIFRYTNGIFKVWEASTTYRKTFLYDQKLFVKQENLGLMQLQDDSLQAVSGTNILKNNYVFAILPHDEENTLIGTLEKGLYQYNGTNLMPFSASSRRLIIDSKCAGGLMLADSSIALSSYK
;
A
#
# COMPACT_ATOMS: atom_id res chain seq x y z
N MET A 1 -7.60 10.85 -46.30
CA MET A 1 -8.77 11.59 -46.83
C MET A 1 -8.54 11.87 -48.31
N HIS A 2 -9.59 11.95 -49.12
CA HIS A 2 -9.51 12.59 -50.44
C HIS A 2 -9.66 14.11 -50.30
N TYR A 3 -9.11 14.87 -51.26
CA TYR A 3 -9.16 16.33 -51.34
C TYR A 3 -9.68 16.75 -52.72
N ILE A 4 -10.68 17.64 -52.76
CA ILE A 4 -11.17 18.39 -53.94
C ILE A 4 -11.77 19.71 -53.40
N ASN A 5 -11.73 20.90 -54.03
CA ASN A 5 -10.83 21.65 -54.93
C ASN A 5 -11.45 23.09 -55.02
N ILE A 6 -11.08 24.13 -55.80
CA ILE A 6 -10.11 24.42 -56.87
C ILE A 6 -9.70 25.90 -56.75
N LYS A 7 -8.41 26.26 -56.95
CA LYS A 7 -7.98 27.36 -57.85
C LYS A 7 -6.46 27.49 -57.96
N ASN A 8 -5.98 27.71 -59.19
CA ASN A 8 -4.57 27.68 -59.54
C ASN A 8 -3.97 29.09 -59.62
N VAL A 9 -2.68 29.23 -59.27
CA VAL A 9 -1.77 30.24 -59.81
C VAL A 9 -0.47 29.51 -60.19
N ILE A 10 0.19 29.94 -61.27
CA ILE A 10 1.24 29.18 -61.95
C ILE A 10 2.65 29.73 -61.66
N CYS A 11 3.57 28.82 -61.33
CA CYS A 11 5.03 28.85 -61.52
C CYS A 11 5.84 30.08 -61.03
N VAL A 12 6.75 29.82 -60.09
CA VAL A 12 8.20 29.96 -60.38
C VAL A 12 8.87 28.66 -59.93
N VAL A 13 9.76 28.08 -60.76
CA VAL A 13 10.59 26.93 -60.38
C VAL A 13 11.93 27.40 -59.84
N THR A 14 12.15 27.28 -58.54
CA THR A 14 13.51 27.25 -57.95
C THR A 14 13.78 25.84 -57.46
N GLN A 15 14.63 25.10 -58.19
CA GLN A 15 14.88 23.68 -57.96
C GLN A 15 15.86 23.44 -56.80
N THR A 16 15.45 23.82 -55.58
CA THR A 16 16.19 23.46 -54.35
C THR A 16 16.08 21.96 -54.14
N LEU A 17 17.18 21.23 -54.33
CA LEU A 17 17.22 19.77 -54.25
C LEU A 17 17.15 19.30 -52.79
N LEU A 18 15.93 19.29 -52.23
CA LEU A 18 15.65 18.84 -50.88
C LEU A 18 15.86 17.32 -50.78
N PHE A 19 17.08 16.92 -50.45
CA PHE A 19 17.41 15.57 -50.04
C PHE A 19 16.61 15.21 -48.77
N PHE A 20 15.47 14.55 -48.98
CA PHE A 20 14.77 13.81 -47.92
C PHE A 20 15.62 12.60 -47.51
N PHE A 21 16.66 12.86 -46.72
CA PHE A 21 17.24 11.81 -45.90
C PHE A 21 16.13 11.26 -44.99
N PRO A 22 15.88 9.94 -44.98
CA PRO A 22 15.00 9.34 -44.00
C PRO A 22 15.71 9.46 -42.64
N SER A 23 15.37 10.52 -41.91
CA SER A 23 15.79 10.71 -40.53
C SER A 23 15.22 9.57 -39.69
N SER A 24 15.99 8.50 -39.55
CA SER A 24 15.72 7.44 -38.59
C SER A 24 15.81 8.04 -37.19
N VAL A 25 14.67 8.56 -36.71
CA VAL A 25 14.50 9.06 -35.35
C VAL A 25 14.58 7.86 -34.42
N HIS A 26 15.83 7.48 -34.12
CA HIS A 26 16.14 6.58 -33.03
C HIS A 26 15.68 7.30 -31.77
N SER A 27 14.48 6.94 -31.31
CA SER A 27 14.06 7.24 -29.95
C SER A 27 15.11 6.64 -29.03
N GLN A 28 16.02 7.48 -28.55
CA GLN A 28 16.88 7.11 -27.45
C GLN A 28 15.95 6.94 -26.27
N PHE A 29 15.60 5.69 -25.97
CA PHE A 29 15.12 5.31 -24.66
C PHE A 29 16.18 5.77 -23.68
N GLN A 30 15.96 6.95 -23.09
CA GLN A 30 16.83 7.48 -22.06
C GLN A 30 16.84 6.44 -20.96
N GLN A 31 17.98 5.79 -20.78
CA GLN A 31 18.12 4.71 -19.82
C GLN A 31 17.99 5.37 -18.45
N ALA A 32 16.77 5.30 -17.89
CA ALA A 32 16.45 5.91 -16.61
C ALA A 32 17.49 5.43 -15.61
N GLY A 33 18.24 6.38 -15.04
CA GLY A 33 19.39 6.07 -14.19
C GLY A 33 18.95 5.10 -13.11
N LEU A 34 19.62 3.95 -13.01
CA LEU A 34 19.25 2.93 -12.04
C LEU A 34 19.17 3.59 -10.65
N PRO A 35 18.08 3.38 -9.90
CA PRO A 35 17.90 4.05 -8.62
C PRO A 35 19.09 3.74 -7.71
N TYR A 36 19.49 4.72 -6.90
CA TYR A 36 20.55 4.50 -5.91
C TYR A 36 20.06 3.48 -4.88
N ILE A 37 20.61 2.27 -4.92
CA ILE A 37 20.26 1.17 -4.02
C ILE A 37 21.37 1.00 -2.99
N GLN A 38 21.10 1.41 -1.76
CA GLN A 38 21.85 1.00 -0.58
C GLN A 38 21.18 -0.25 0.02
N ASN A 39 21.99 -1.21 0.45
CA ASN A 39 21.53 -2.41 1.14
C ASN A 39 21.96 -2.34 2.60
N PHE A 40 21.14 -2.86 3.51
CA PHE A 40 21.46 -2.98 4.94
C PHE A 40 21.26 -4.44 5.37
N THR A 41 22.30 -5.05 5.93
CA THR A 41 22.29 -6.44 6.39
C THR A 41 21.73 -6.57 7.81
N PRO A 42 21.23 -7.76 8.21
CA PRO A 42 20.80 -8.02 9.59
C PRO A 42 21.87 -7.74 10.66
N GLN A 43 23.14 -7.83 10.27
CA GLN A 43 24.30 -7.50 11.10
C GLN A 43 24.43 -5.99 11.34
N GLU A 44 24.17 -5.15 10.34
CA GLU A 44 24.25 -3.68 10.45
C GLU A 44 23.11 -3.10 11.31
N TYR A 45 21.87 -3.60 11.15
CA TYR A 45 20.73 -3.14 11.95
C TYR A 45 20.46 -3.97 13.22
N GLY A 46 21.30 -4.97 13.52
CA GLY A 46 21.30 -5.71 14.79
C GLY A 46 20.01 -6.49 15.11
N ALA A 47 19.24 -6.92 14.10
CA ALA A 47 17.94 -7.58 14.31
C ALA A 47 17.70 -8.76 13.35
N HIS A 48 16.44 -9.22 13.25
CA HIS A 48 16.12 -10.41 12.45
C HIS A 48 16.08 -10.08 10.95
N SER A 49 16.40 -11.02 10.07
CA SER A 49 16.39 -10.84 8.61
C SER A 49 15.01 -10.65 7.96
N GLN A 50 13.94 -10.48 8.75
CA GLN A 50 12.57 -10.32 8.27
C GLN A 50 11.98 -8.99 8.73
N ASN A 51 11.64 -8.18 7.75
CA ASN A 51 10.96 -6.90 7.89
C ASN A 51 9.56 -7.00 7.27
N TRP A 52 8.56 -6.46 7.94
CA TRP A 52 7.14 -6.65 7.64
C TRP A 52 6.42 -5.36 7.26
N ALA A 53 6.85 -4.24 7.84
CA ALA A 53 6.30 -2.91 7.59
C ALA A 53 7.42 -1.88 7.56
N ILE A 54 7.22 -0.79 6.82
CA ILE A 54 8.11 0.37 6.80
C ILE A 54 7.26 1.65 6.80
N ALA A 55 7.71 2.67 7.51
CA ALA A 55 7.13 4.01 7.48
C ALA A 55 8.25 5.06 7.60
N GLN A 56 8.07 6.22 6.99
CA GLN A 56 8.91 7.40 7.22
C GLN A 56 8.09 8.45 7.95
N ASP A 57 8.66 9.05 8.99
CA ASP A 57 7.99 10.09 9.79
C ASP A 57 8.30 11.50 9.26
N GLN A 58 7.60 12.51 9.76
CA GLN A 58 7.74 13.91 9.33
C GLN A 58 9.12 14.53 9.65
N ARG A 59 9.96 13.87 10.48
CA ARG A 59 11.36 14.25 10.74
C ARG A 59 12.33 13.57 9.76
N GLY A 60 11.84 12.69 8.89
CA GLY A 60 12.61 11.89 7.96
C GLY A 60 13.10 10.55 8.50
N LEU A 61 12.82 10.22 9.77
CA LEU A 61 13.27 8.97 10.39
C LEU A 61 12.53 7.78 9.79
N ILE A 62 13.28 6.69 9.54
CA ILE A 62 12.73 5.45 8.98
C ILE A 62 12.43 4.48 10.12
N TYR A 63 11.20 3.97 10.15
CA TYR A 63 10.74 2.97 11.11
C TYR A 63 10.43 1.66 10.38
N VAL A 64 11.01 0.54 10.84
CA VAL A 64 10.87 -0.77 10.19
C VAL A 64 10.39 -1.83 11.18
N GLY A 65 9.20 -2.38 10.94
CA GLY A 65 8.63 -3.48 11.72
C GLY A 65 9.37 -4.78 11.45
N ASN A 66 9.94 -5.39 12.49
CA ASN A 66 10.88 -6.51 12.40
C ASN A 66 10.43 -7.70 13.27
N THR A 67 10.85 -8.93 12.95
CA THR A 67 10.58 -10.13 13.78
C THR A 67 11.20 -10.06 15.19
N ASN A 68 12.13 -9.14 15.46
CA ASN A 68 12.73 -8.88 16.78
C ASN A 68 12.31 -7.55 17.46
N GLY A 69 11.46 -6.72 16.85
CA GLY A 69 10.96 -5.47 17.45
C GLY A 69 10.60 -4.41 16.40
N LEU A 70 10.74 -3.14 16.77
CA LEU A 70 10.67 -2.01 15.84
C LEU A 70 12.06 -1.40 15.69
N LEU A 71 12.57 -1.34 14.46
CA LEU A 71 13.79 -0.60 14.15
C LEU A 71 13.45 0.88 13.90
N GLU A 72 14.34 1.75 14.33
CA GLU A 72 14.38 3.20 14.10
C GLU A 72 15.73 3.52 13.44
N TYR A 73 15.74 4.29 12.36
CA TYR A 73 16.95 4.64 11.59
C TYR A 73 16.96 6.14 11.25
N ASP A 74 18.09 6.78 11.53
CA ASP A 74 18.30 8.24 11.42
C ASP A 74 19.06 8.67 10.15
N GLY A 75 19.45 7.72 9.29
CA GLY A 75 20.33 7.96 8.14
C GLY A 75 21.79 7.52 8.35
N VAL A 76 22.17 7.17 9.59
CA VAL A 76 23.51 6.72 9.98
C VAL A 76 23.47 5.53 10.94
N THR A 77 22.61 5.56 11.96
CA THR A 77 22.54 4.59 13.06
C THR A 77 21.19 3.89 13.15
N TRP A 78 21.21 2.62 13.59
CA TRP A 78 20.02 1.80 13.81
C TRP A 78 19.77 1.59 15.31
N ARG A 79 18.54 1.86 15.77
CA ARG A 79 18.08 1.64 17.15
C ARG A 79 16.93 0.63 17.18
N LEU A 80 17.03 -0.39 18.03
CA LEU A 80 15.98 -1.39 18.21
C LEU A 80 15.07 -1.03 19.40
N ILE A 81 13.91 -0.45 19.10
CA ILE A 81 12.82 -0.22 20.05
C ILE A 81 12.10 -1.55 20.28
N LYS A 82 12.01 -1.99 21.54
CA LYS A 82 11.16 -3.13 21.91
C LYS A 82 9.72 -2.65 22.13
N PRO A 83 8.71 -3.36 21.59
CA PRO A 83 7.34 -3.29 22.11
C PRO A 83 7.27 -3.76 23.58
N SER A 84 6.05 -3.92 24.12
CA SER A 84 5.88 -4.50 25.46
C SER A 84 6.54 -5.89 25.57
N GLY A 85 6.88 -6.33 26.78
CA GLY A 85 7.57 -7.61 27.01
C GLY A 85 6.84 -8.86 26.49
N LYS A 86 5.57 -8.75 26.09
CA LYS A 86 4.78 -9.82 25.45
C LYS A 86 4.99 -9.91 23.93
N ALA A 87 5.49 -8.84 23.30
CA ALA A 87 5.43 -8.59 21.87
C ALA A 87 6.83 -8.50 21.25
N ARG A 88 7.14 -9.44 20.34
CA ARG A 88 8.48 -9.58 19.74
C ARG A 88 8.53 -9.22 18.25
N ILE A 89 7.44 -9.41 17.52
CA ILE A 89 7.35 -9.23 16.06
C ILE A 89 6.45 -8.04 15.74
N VAL A 90 6.97 -7.01 15.08
CA VAL A 90 6.15 -5.89 14.60
C VAL A 90 5.76 -6.15 13.15
N LEU A 91 4.45 -6.14 12.89
CA LEU A 91 3.84 -6.55 11.62
C LEU A 91 3.26 -5.38 10.83
N SER A 92 2.84 -4.31 11.52
CA SER A 92 2.22 -3.15 10.89
C SER A 92 2.63 -1.84 11.57
N LEU A 93 2.70 -0.79 10.75
CA LEU A 93 2.96 0.58 11.15
C LEU A 93 1.97 1.50 10.45
N ALA A 94 1.56 2.57 11.11
CA ALA A 94 0.83 3.69 10.52
C ALA A 94 1.22 4.98 11.23
N ILE A 95 1.14 6.13 10.55
CA ILE A 95 1.49 7.43 11.13
C ILE A 95 0.28 8.37 10.95
N ASP A 96 -0.12 9.10 11.99
CA ASP A 96 -1.17 10.12 11.88
C ASP A 96 -0.63 11.51 11.53
N ASN A 97 -1.54 12.44 11.26
CA ASN A 97 -1.21 13.83 10.90
C ASN A 97 -0.45 14.58 12.00
N ASN A 98 -0.45 14.09 13.25
CA ASN A 98 0.32 14.62 14.37
C ASN A 98 1.70 13.93 14.52
N ASN A 99 2.14 13.20 13.48
CA ASN A 99 3.35 12.39 13.45
C ASN A 99 3.40 11.27 14.51
N ARG A 100 2.26 10.80 15.03
CA ARG A 100 2.24 9.68 15.98
C ARG A 100 2.33 8.35 15.22
N ILE A 101 3.38 7.58 15.51
CA ILE A 101 3.61 6.26 14.94
C ILE A 101 2.82 5.22 15.75
N TYR A 102 1.85 4.57 15.12
CA TYR A 102 1.11 3.43 15.65
C TYR A 102 1.75 2.12 15.19
N VAL A 103 1.69 1.10 16.05
CA VAL A 103 2.47 -0.13 15.93
C VAL A 103 1.60 -1.35 16.25
N GLY A 104 1.50 -2.29 15.30
CA GLY A 104 0.79 -3.56 15.45
C GLY A 104 1.74 -4.76 15.55
N SER A 105 1.44 -5.69 16.46
CA SER A 105 2.26 -6.87 16.79
C SER A 105 1.40 -8.14 16.95
N TYR A 106 1.87 -9.14 17.69
CA TYR A 106 1.10 -10.34 18.04
C TYR A 106 0.48 -10.20 19.44
N ASN A 107 -0.84 -10.26 19.53
CA ASN A 107 -1.63 -10.03 20.75
C ASN A 107 -1.37 -8.64 21.41
N GLU A 108 -0.89 -7.68 20.63
CA GLU A 108 -0.42 -6.38 21.12
C GLU A 108 -0.51 -5.32 20.02
N PHE A 109 -0.94 -4.12 20.37
CA PHE A 109 -0.88 -2.93 19.52
C PHE A 109 -0.95 -1.65 20.34
N GLY A 110 -0.35 -0.59 19.81
CA GLY A 110 -0.14 0.65 20.54
C GLY A 110 0.46 1.76 19.70
N TYR A 111 1.18 2.69 20.34
CA TYR A 111 1.87 3.79 19.67
C TYR A 111 3.25 4.06 20.27
N LEU A 112 4.10 4.76 19.53
CA LEU A 112 5.31 5.38 20.07
C LEU A 112 5.01 6.77 20.66
N ALA A 113 5.68 7.12 21.74
CA ALA A 113 5.72 8.46 22.30
C ALA A 113 7.15 8.80 22.75
N PRO A 114 7.58 10.06 22.65
CA PRO A 114 8.86 10.50 23.21
C PRO A 114 8.84 10.52 24.74
N ASP A 115 9.98 10.29 25.37
CA ASP A 115 10.26 10.67 26.74
C ASP A 115 10.70 12.15 26.87
N SER A 116 11.18 12.53 28.05
CA SER A 116 11.69 13.88 28.35
C SER A 116 12.96 14.29 27.59
N ILE A 117 13.64 13.36 26.91
CA ILE A 117 14.79 13.65 26.03
C ILE A 117 14.47 13.43 24.55
N GLY A 118 13.18 13.24 24.20
CA GLY A 118 12.73 13.03 22.82
C GLY A 118 12.94 11.61 22.29
N GLN A 119 13.44 10.68 23.12
CA GLN A 119 13.66 9.31 22.70
C GLN A 119 12.33 8.55 22.62
N MET A 120 12.07 7.88 21.49
CA MET A 120 10.80 7.19 21.27
C MET A 120 10.73 5.87 22.05
N HIS A 121 9.64 5.68 22.80
CA HIS A 121 9.30 4.47 23.56
C HIS A 121 7.90 3.97 23.20
N TYR A 122 7.66 2.67 23.41
CA TYR A 122 6.39 2.03 23.08
C TYR A 122 5.37 2.09 24.23
N ILE A 123 4.14 2.47 23.90
CA ILE A 123 2.98 2.51 24.81
C ILE A 123 1.89 1.58 24.26
N SER A 124 1.54 0.53 25.02
CA SER A 124 0.44 -0.38 24.68
C SER A 124 -0.93 0.31 24.80
N LEU A 125 -1.88 -0.12 23.95
CA LEU A 125 -3.31 0.20 24.10
C LEU A 125 -4.12 -0.99 24.67
N MET A 126 -3.53 -2.18 24.84
CA MET A 126 -4.27 -3.39 25.20
C MET A 126 -4.90 -3.33 26.58
N ASP A 127 -4.26 -2.67 27.54
CA ASP A 127 -4.81 -2.49 28.90
C ASP A 127 -6.05 -1.57 28.93
N ARG A 128 -6.38 -0.90 27.80
CA ARG A 128 -7.62 -0.13 27.60
C ARG A 128 -8.76 -0.97 26.97
N LEU A 129 -8.50 -2.23 26.65
CA LEU A 129 -9.47 -3.16 26.07
C LEU A 129 -9.88 -4.25 27.06
N PRO A 130 -11.15 -4.68 27.08
CA PRO A 130 -11.59 -5.86 27.82
C PRO A 130 -10.77 -7.11 27.48
N GLN A 131 -10.49 -7.95 28.48
CA GLN A 131 -9.60 -9.12 28.37
C GLN A 131 -9.96 -10.10 27.23
N THR A 132 -11.22 -10.16 26.81
CA THR A 132 -11.66 -10.96 25.65
C THR A 132 -10.91 -10.64 24.35
N TYR A 133 -10.38 -9.42 24.22
CA TYR A 133 -9.61 -8.97 23.06
C TYR A 133 -8.09 -9.17 23.21
N HIS A 134 -7.60 -9.59 24.38
CA HIS A 134 -6.15 -9.72 24.65
C HIS A 134 -5.48 -10.88 23.89
N GLN A 135 -6.25 -11.74 23.23
CA GLN A 135 -5.73 -12.80 22.34
C GLN A 135 -6.10 -12.56 20.86
N CYS A 136 -6.06 -11.30 20.42
CA CYS A 136 -6.45 -10.88 19.07
C CYS A 136 -5.60 -11.46 17.92
N LYS A 137 -4.49 -12.14 18.20
CA LYS A 137 -3.49 -12.71 17.25
C LYS A 137 -2.70 -11.62 16.51
N HIS A 138 -2.28 -11.89 15.29
CA HIS A 138 -1.44 -11.00 14.48
C HIS A 138 -2.21 -9.74 14.04
N VAL A 139 -1.70 -8.57 14.41
CA VAL A 139 -2.15 -7.26 13.92
C VAL A 139 -1.46 -6.97 12.59
N TRP A 140 -1.96 -7.59 11.53
CA TRP A 140 -1.34 -7.60 10.21
C TRP A 140 -1.31 -6.24 9.52
N TYR A 141 -2.26 -5.35 9.85
CA TYR A 141 -2.39 -4.04 9.21
C TYR A 141 -2.81 -2.98 10.22
N ALA A 142 -2.28 -1.77 10.04
CA ALA A 142 -2.66 -0.56 10.72
C ALA A 142 -2.93 0.52 9.66
N HIS A 143 -4.00 1.30 9.81
CA HIS A 143 -4.34 2.40 8.91
C HIS A 143 -4.82 3.59 9.73
N VAL A 144 -4.52 4.82 9.30
CA VAL A 144 -5.14 6.04 9.87
C VAL A 144 -6.20 6.54 8.89
N VAL A 145 -7.38 6.87 9.40
CA VAL A 145 -8.43 7.61 8.69
C VAL A 145 -8.81 8.78 9.58
N ASP A 146 -8.61 9.99 9.08
CA ASP A 146 -8.84 11.26 9.76
C ASP A 146 -8.15 11.33 11.16
N GLN A 147 -8.93 11.22 12.25
CA GLN A 147 -8.45 11.22 13.64
C GLN A 147 -8.43 9.82 14.28
N SER A 148 -8.64 8.76 13.49
CA SER A 148 -8.84 7.39 13.97
C SER A 148 -7.77 6.45 13.42
N VAL A 149 -7.17 5.64 14.28
CA VAL A 149 -6.35 4.50 13.85
C VAL A 149 -7.18 3.22 13.87
N TYR A 150 -6.99 2.38 12.86
CA TYR A 150 -7.61 1.08 12.70
C TYR A 150 -6.55 -0.01 12.74
N PHE A 151 -6.61 -0.89 13.73
CA PHE A 151 -5.78 -2.09 13.83
C PHE A 151 -6.60 -3.31 13.39
N MET A 152 -6.12 -4.07 12.41
CA MET A 152 -6.79 -5.28 11.93
C MET A 152 -6.03 -6.54 12.30
N THR A 153 -6.79 -7.53 12.78
CA THR A 153 -6.38 -8.94 12.92
C THR A 153 -7.35 -9.84 12.14
N PRO A 154 -7.08 -11.15 11.98
CA PRO A 154 -7.97 -12.05 11.24
C PRO A 154 -9.41 -12.13 11.78
N LYS A 155 -9.64 -11.83 13.07
CA LYS A 155 -10.96 -11.88 13.74
C LYS A 155 -11.55 -10.50 14.01
N TYR A 156 -10.75 -9.46 14.21
CA TYR A 156 -11.22 -8.16 14.70
C TYR A 156 -10.65 -6.99 13.91
N ILE A 157 -11.45 -5.94 13.76
CA ILE A 157 -10.98 -4.58 13.44
C ILE A 157 -11.22 -3.73 14.69
N PHE A 158 -10.17 -3.10 15.20
CA PHE A 158 -10.23 -2.16 16.33
C PHE A 158 -10.03 -0.74 15.80
N ARG A 159 -11.06 0.11 15.87
CA ARG A 159 -10.91 1.56 15.76
C ARG A 159 -10.56 2.12 17.13
N TYR A 160 -9.50 2.92 17.20
CA TYR A 160 -9.17 3.77 18.33
C TYR A 160 -9.25 5.24 17.92
N THR A 161 -10.09 6.00 18.62
CA THR A 161 -10.33 7.43 18.37
C THR A 161 -10.43 8.15 19.71
N ASN A 162 -9.57 9.14 19.96
CA ASN A 162 -9.61 10.02 21.15
C ASN A 162 -9.77 9.27 22.50
N GLY A 163 -9.09 8.14 22.65
CA GLY A 163 -9.12 7.30 23.86
C GLY A 163 -10.15 6.17 23.86
N ILE A 164 -11.12 6.21 22.95
CA ILE A 164 -12.27 5.28 22.89
C ILE A 164 -12.02 4.20 21.83
N PHE A 165 -12.44 2.97 22.14
CA PHE A 165 -12.43 1.84 21.21
C PHE A 165 -13.81 1.55 20.61
N LYS A 166 -13.84 1.23 19.31
CA LYS A 166 -14.93 0.49 18.66
C LYS A 166 -14.35 -0.76 17.99
N VAL A 167 -15.07 -1.88 18.08
CA VAL A 167 -14.61 -3.18 17.56
C VAL A 167 -15.66 -3.76 16.63
N TRP A 168 -15.22 -4.29 15.49
CA TRP A 168 -16.02 -5.15 14.61
C TRP A 168 -15.41 -6.55 14.62
N GLU A 169 -16.26 -7.56 14.73
CA GLU A 169 -15.89 -8.97 14.62
C GLU A 169 -16.18 -9.48 13.20
N ALA A 170 -15.26 -10.28 12.66
CA ALA A 170 -15.42 -10.91 11.36
C ALA A 170 -16.54 -11.95 11.41
N SER A 171 -17.45 -11.91 10.41
CA SER A 171 -18.43 -12.98 10.20
C SER A 171 -17.81 -14.21 9.52
N THR A 172 -16.59 -14.07 8.96
CA THR A 172 -15.75 -15.19 8.53
C THR A 172 -14.29 -14.98 8.98
N THR A 173 -13.44 -14.43 8.13
CA THR A 173 -12.04 -14.09 8.42
C THR A 173 -11.66 -12.85 7.61
N TYR A 174 -11.15 -11.82 8.27
CA TYR A 174 -10.53 -10.69 7.59
C TYR A 174 -9.16 -11.14 7.04
N ARG A 175 -8.93 -11.00 5.73
CA ARG A 175 -7.72 -11.51 5.04
C ARG A 175 -6.71 -10.40 4.72
N LYS A 176 -7.17 -9.23 4.29
CA LYS A 176 -6.34 -8.03 4.03
C LYS A 176 -7.19 -6.77 4.19
N THR A 177 -6.56 -5.65 4.53
CA THR A 177 -7.19 -4.32 4.52
C THR A 177 -6.42 -3.37 3.62
N PHE A 178 -7.13 -2.36 3.10
CA PHE A 178 -6.59 -1.35 2.21
C PHE A 178 -7.16 0.01 2.61
N LEU A 179 -6.33 1.04 2.60
CA LEU A 179 -6.76 2.43 2.67
C LEU A 179 -6.71 3.01 1.26
N TYR A 180 -7.83 3.55 0.78
CA TYR A 180 -7.92 4.22 -0.52
C TYR A 180 -8.97 5.34 -0.41
N ASP A 181 -8.60 6.57 -0.78
CA ASP A 181 -9.48 7.75 -0.72
C ASP A 181 -10.21 7.91 0.64
N GLN A 182 -9.42 7.92 1.73
CA GLN A 182 -9.85 7.87 3.14
C GLN A 182 -10.81 6.73 3.54
N LYS A 183 -11.14 5.79 2.64
CA LYS A 183 -12.07 4.69 2.89
C LYS A 183 -11.28 3.42 3.23
N LEU A 184 -11.69 2.76 4.32
CA LEU A 184 -11.13 1.48 4.74
C LEU A 184 -11.85 0.34 4.05
N PHE A 185 -11.15 -0.35 3.15
CA PHE A 185 -11.62 -1.57 2.49
C PHE A 185 -11.05 -2.81 3.16
N VAL A 186 -11.83 -3.90 3.15
CA VAL A 186 -11.52 -5.16 3.83
C VAL A 186 -11.81 -6.32 2.89
N LYS A 187 -10.80 -7.11 2.52
CA LYS A 187 -11.04 -8.41 1.90
C LYS A 187 -11.42 -9.40 2.99
N GLN A 188 -12.69 -9.79 3.01
CA GLN A 188 -13.21 -10.84 3.89
C GLN A 188 -13.36 -12.16 3.12
N GLU A 189 -13.17 -13.27 3.84
CA GLU A 189 -13.26 -14.62 3.30
C GLU A 189 -14.70 -14.98 2.89
N ASN A 190 -14.87 -15.56 1.70
CA ASN A 190 -16.15 -15.92 1.04
C ASN A 190 -17.13 -14.76 0.77
N LEU A 191 -17.05 -13.64 1.48
CA LEU A 191 -17.90 -12.46 1.30
C LEU A 191 -17.36 -11.50 0.23
N GLY A 192 -16.04 -11.46 0.02
CA GLY A 192 -15.41 -10.64 -1.02
C GLY A 192 -14.88 -9.32 -0.48
N LEU A 193 -14.87 -8.29 -1.33
CA LEU A 193 -14.41 -6.97 -0.94
C LEU A 193 -15.52 -6.20 -0.23
N MET A 194 -15.24 -5.77 0.99
CA MET A 194 -16.13 -4.97 1.83
C MET A 194 -15.54 -3.56 2.00
N GLN A 195 -16.38 -2.57 2.25
CA GLN A 195 -16.00 -1.23 2.70
C GLN A 195 -16.57 -1.00 4.10
N LEU A 196 -15.80 -0.38 4.99
CA LEU A 196 -16.33 0.14 6.24
C LEU A 196 -17.00 1.50 5.97
N GLN A 197 -18.32 1.55 6.12
CA GLN A 197 -19.16 2.72 5.89
C GLN A 197 -20.29 2.76 6.91
N ASP A 198 -20.58 3.94 7.46
CA ASP A 198 -21.67 4.17 8.43
C ASP A 198 -21.60 3.19 9.62
N ASP A 199 -20.37 2.98 10.13
CA ASP A 199 -20.02 2.01 11.17
C ASP A 199 -20.42 0.54 10.88
N SER A 200 -20.61 0.19 9.60
CA SER A 200 -20.99 -1.14 9.09
C SER A 200 -20.04 -1.62 7.98
N LEU A 201 -19.92 -2.95 7.78
CA LEU A 201 -19.17 -3.51 6.65
C LEU A 201 -20.11 -3.87 5.50
N GLN A 202 -20.12 -3.04 4.46
CA GLN A 202 -20.98 -3.19 3.28
C GLN A 202 -20.20 -3.82 2.12
N ALA A 203 -20.85 -4.64 1.28
CA ALA A 203 -20.19 -5.28 0.14
C ALA A 203 -20.00 -4.28 -1.00
N VAL A 204 -18.80 -4.22 -1.58
CA VAL A 204 -18.50 -3.28 -2.68
C VAL A 204 -19.18 -3.74 -3.96
N SER A 205 -20.06 -2.90 -4.52
CA SER A 205 -20.87 -3.17 -5.72
C SER A 205 -20.05 -3.71 -6.89
N GLY A 206 -20.59 -4.66 -7.65
CA GLY A 206 -19.91 -5.27 -8.80
C GLY A 206 -18.72 -6.19 -8.47
N THR A 207 -18.15 -6.16 -7.26
CA THR A 207 -16.92 -6.91 -6.91
C THR A 207 -17.13 -8.39 -6.57
N ASN A 208 -18.33 -8.96 -6.83
CA ASN A 208 -18.69 -10.34 -6.46
C ASN A 208 -17.68 -11.41 -6.94
N ILE A 209 -17.01 -11.21 -8.07
CA ILE A 209 -15.95 -12.10 -8.57
C ILE A 209 -14.78 -12.24 -7.57
N LEU A 210 -14.45 -11.17 -6.84
CA LEU A 210 -13.34 -11.14 -5.89
C LEU A 210 -13.53 -12.04 -4.66
N LYS A 211 -14.73 -12.61 -4.43
CA LYS A 211 -15.01 -13.55 -3.33
C LYS A 211 -13.94 -14.64 -3.23
N ASN A 212 -13.60 -15.22 -4.37
CA ASN A 212 -12.69 -16.36 -4.52
C ASN A 212 -11.26 -15.95 -4.96
N ASN A 213 -10.90 -14.67 -4.81
CA ASN A 213 -9.57 -14.15 -5.16
C ASN A 213 -8.82 -13.60 -3.94
N TYR A 214 -7.51 -13.77 -3.91
CA TYR A 214 -6.62 -13.02 -3.05
C TYR A 214 -6.37 -11.63 -3.67
N VAL A 215 -7.11 -10.64 -3.15
CA VAL A 215 -6.85 -9.22 -3.47
C VAL A 215 -5.58 -8.79 -2.75
N PHE A 216 -4.59 -8.30 -3.50
CA PHE A 216 -3.29 -7.91 -2.97
C PHE A 216 -3.06 -6.39 -2.90
N ALA A 217 -3.76 -5.61 -3.73
CA ALA A 217 -3.69 -4.15 -3.75
C ALA A 217 -4.99 -3.51 -4.27
N ILE A 218 -5.24 -2.27 -3.85
CA ILE A 218 -6.23 -1.34 -4.42
C ILE A 218 -5.47 -0.02 -4.64
N LEU A 219 -5.48 0.50 -5.86
CA LEU A 219 -4.61 1.59 -6.32
C LEU A 219 -5.38 2.50 -7.27
N PRO A 220 -5.07 3.80 -7.38
CA PRO A 220 -5.65 4.66 -8.41
C PRO A 220 -5.21 4.21 -9.82
N HIS A 221 -5.95 4.64 -10.84
CA HIS A 221 -5.58 4.41 -12.25
C HIS A 221 -5.71 5.68 -13.08
N ASP A 222 -6.89 6.28 -13.07
CA ASP A 222 -7.27 7.51 -13.74
C ASP A 222 -8.40 8.20 -12.93
N GLU A 223 -8.98 9.27 -13.46
CA GLU A 223 -10.02 10.06 -12.76
C GLU A 223 -11.32 9.26 -12.50
N GLU A 224 -11.61 8.22 -13.27
CA GLU A 224 -12.83 7.40 -13.16
C GLU A 224 -12.57 6.00 -12.56
N ASN A 225 -11.34 5.49 -12.64
CA ASN A 225 -11.03 4.07 -12.38
C ASN A 225 -10.01 3.84 -11.26
N THR A 226 -10.23 2.75 -10.53
CA THR A 226 -9.33 2.16 -9.53
C THR A 226 -8.77 0.83 -10.07
N LEU A 227 -7.46 0.60 -9.98
CA LEU A 227 -6.87 -0.72 -10.19
C LEU A 227 -7.05 -1.60 -8.95
N ILE A 228 -7.54 -2.82 -9.15
CA ILE A 228 -7.61 -3.87 -8.11
C ILE A 228 -6.72 -5.04 -8.52
N GLY A 229 -5.68 -5.31 -7.73
CA GLY A 229 -4.74 -6.39 -7.97
C GLY A 229 -5.16 -7.70 -7.32
N THR A 230 -5.20 -8.78 -8.11
CA THR A 230 -5.49 -10.14 -7.63
C THR A 230 -4.40 -11.14 -8.03
N LEU A 231 -4.10 -12.09 -7.14
CA LEU A 231 -3.03 -13.08 -7.34
C LEU A 231 -3.36 -14.05 -8.48
N GLU A 232 -4.61 -14.51 -8.58
CA GLU A 232 -5.01 -15.62 -9.47
C GLU A 232 -5.57 -15.16 -10.82
N LYS A 233 -5.84 -13.86 -10.98
CA LYS A 233 -6.45 -13.27 -12.19
C LYS A 233 -5.78 -11.99 -12.69
N GLY A 234 -4.77 -11.46 -11.99
CA GLY A 234 -4.04 -10.26 -12.37
C GLY A 234 -4.77 -8.98 -11.96
N LEU A 235 -4.58 -7.90 -12.74
CA LEU A 235 -5.22 -6.61 -12.50
C LEU A 235 -6.65 -6.57 -13.06
N TYR A 236 -7.51 -5.84 -12.36
CA TYR A 236 -8.82 -5.37 -12.83
C TYR A 236 -8.87 -3.83 -12.75
N GLN A 237 -9.67 -3.20 -13.61
CA GLN A 237 -10.09 -1.80 -13.47
C GLN A 237 -11.52 -1.74 -12.93
N TYR A 238 -11.80 -0.77 -12.06
CA TYR A 238 -13.05 -0.62 -11.34
C TYR A 238 -13.56 0.83 -11.37
N ASN A 239 -14.76 1.05 -11.90
CA ASN A 239 -15.38 2.38 -12.05
C ASN A 239 -16.50 2.64 -11.02
N GLY A 240 -16.35 2.15 -9.79
CA GLY A 240 -17.38 2.28 -8.74
C GLY A 240 -18.62 1.39 -8.90
N THR A 241 -18.79 0.70 -10.04
CA THR A 241 -19.95 -0.17 -10.29
C THR A 241 -19.60 -1.48 -11.02
N ASN A 242 -18.64 -1.46 -11.94
CA ASN A 242 -18.25 -2.58 -12.79
C ASN A 242 -16.77 -2.89 -12.63
N LEU A 243 -16.42 -4.18 -12.58
CA LEU A 243 -15.05 -4.66 -12.39
C LEU A 243 -14.62 -5.48 -13.62
N MET A 244 -13.71 -4.92 -14.43
CA MET A 244 -13.30 -5.48 -15.73
C MET A 244 -11.81 -5.86 -15.74
N PRO A 245 -11.37 -6.94 -16.41
CA PRO A 245 -9.95 -7.30 -16.47
C PRO A 245 -9.11 -6.21 -17.13
N PHE A 246 -8.04 -5.76 -16.47
CA PHE A 246 -7.17 -4.70 -16.99
C PHE A 246 -6.02 -5.29 -17.80
N SER A 247 -5.95 -4.92 -19.09
CA SER A 247 -4.90 -5.20 -20.09
C SER A 247 -4.34 -6.63 -20.14
N ALA A 248 -4.54 -7.33 -21.27
CA ALA A 248 -4.08 -8.70 -21.46
C ALA A 248 -2.55 -8.90 -21.28
N SER A 249 -1.73 -7.89 -21.62
CA SER A 249 -0.28 -7.93 -21.44
C SER A 249 0.12 -7.78 -19.96
N SER A 250 -0.38 -6.73 -19.30
CA SER A 250 -0.14 -6.47 -17.87
C SER A 250 -0.61 -7.64 -17.01
N ARG A 251 -1.80 -8.18 -17.32
CA ARG A 251 -2.40 -9.32 -16.61
C ARG A 251 -1.48 -10.52 -16.52
N ARG A 252 -0.78 -10.87 -17.61
CA ARG A 252 0.13 -12.03 -17.63
C ARG A 252 1.35 -11.80 -16.74
N LEU A 253 2.00 -10.63 -16.84
CA LEU A 253 3.19 -10.30 -16.05
C LEU A 253 2.92 -10.42 -14.53
N ILE A 254 1.73 -10.01 -14.09
CA ILE A 254 1.30 -10.00 -12.69
C ILE A 254 1.07 -11.41 -12.14
N ILE A 255 0.46 -12.29 -12.95
CA ILE A 255 0.20 -13.69 -12.60
C ILE A 255 1.51 -14.49 -12.61
N ASP A 256 2.27 -14.40 -13.71
CA ASP A 256 3.54 -15.12 -13.88
C ASP A 256 4.60 -14.70 -12.82
N SER A 257 4.47 -13.49 -12.26
CA SER A 257 5.31 -12.97 -11.17
C SER A 257 4.75 -13.17 -9.76
N LYS A 258 3.54 -13.75 -9.60
CA LYS A 258 2.87 -13.95 -8.30
C LYS A 258 2.85 -12.68 -7.41
N CYS A 259 2.36 -11.55 -7.94
CA CYS A 259 2.34 -10.29 -7.18
C CYS A 259 1.47 -10.38 -5.91
N ALA A 260 1.97 -9.80 -4.80
CA ALA A 260 1.38 -9.93 -3.45
C ALA A 260 1.26 -8.59 -2.69
N GLY A 261 1.76 -7.49 -3.26
CA GLY A 261 1.58 -6.14 -2.77
C GLY A 261 1.75 -5.12 -3.89
N GLY A 262 1.23 -3.92 -3.65
CA GLY A 262 1.36 -2.79 -4.57
C GLY A 262 1.17 -1.47 -3.83
N LEU A 263 1.86 -0.43 -4.30
CA LEU A 263 1.86 0.92 -3.74
C LEU A 263 2.06 1.94 -4.87
N MET A 264 1.36 3.07 -4.83
CA MET A 264 1.66 4.20 -5.69
C MET A 264 2.80 5.03 -5.09
N LEU A 265 3.79 5.38 -5.91
CA LEU A 265 4.93 6.23 -5.54
C LEU A 265 4.62 7.72 -5.78
N ALA A 266 5.49 8.60 -5.29
CA ALA A 266 5.30 10.06 -5.37
C ALA A 266 5.37 10.63 -6.81
N ASP A 267 5.88 9.86 -7.77
CA ASP A 267 5.89 10.16 -9.21
C ASP A 267 4.67 9.58 -9.95
N SER A 268 3.65 9.13 -9.21
CA SER A 268 2.46 8.41 -9.70
C SER A 268 2.75 7.05 -10.36
N SER A 269 3.98 6.54 -10.32
CA SER A 269 4.27 5.16 -10.75
C SER A 269 3.77 4.14 -9.72
N ILE A 270 3.58 2.89 -10.15
CA ILE A 270 3.12 1.80 -9.27
C ILE A 270 4.26 0.82 -9.01
N ALA A 271 4.71 0.77 -7.76
CA ALA A 271 5.59 -0.29 -7.27
C ALA A 271 4.77 -1.54 -6.96
N LEU A 272 5.30 -2.72 -7.31
CA LEU A 272 4.66 -4.03 -7.07
C LEU A 272 5.67 -4.99 -6.43
N SER A 273 5.24 -5.73 -5.41
CA SER A 273 6.05 -6.78 -4.78
C SER A 273 5.58 -8.17 -5.22
N SER A 274 6.53 -9.09 -5.36
CA SER A 274 6.37 -10.42 -5.95
C SER A 274 7.11 -11.48 -5.14
N TYR A 275 6.62 -12.72 -5.18
CA TYR A 275 7.33 -13.90 -4.66
C TYR A 275 7.69 -14.81 -5.84
N LYS A 276 8.97 -15.14 -6.01
CA LYS A 276 9.40 -16.16 -6.98
C LYS A 276 9.49 -17.52 -6.30
#